data_AF-A0A0K6IV22-F1
#
_entry.id   AF-A0A0K6IV22-F1
#
_cell.length_a   1.000
_cell.length_b   1.000
_cell.length_c   1.000
_cell.angle_alpha   90.00
_cell.angle_beta   90.00
_cell.angle_gamma   90.00
#
_symmetry.space_group_name_H-M   'P 1'
#
loop_
_entity.id
_entity.type
_entity.pdbx_description
1 polymer ?
#
loop_
_entity_poly.entity_id
_entity_poly.type
_entity_poly.pdbx_seq_one_letter_code
_entity_poly.pdbx_strand_id
1 'polypeptide(L)' 'MHELRRTMRTRMSTITMQEVAELMIGHSKKGLDAIYNQYQYLDEMRHAYDVWYQQLETIIEPTGFPFNWRFGQ' A
#
# COMPACT_ATOMS: atom_id res chain seq x y z
N MET A 1 -0.91 -16.57 5.67
CA MET A 1 -0.44 -15.22 5.25
C MET A 1 -1.18 -14.75 3.98
N HIS A 2 -2.52 -14.76 3.98
CA HIS A 2 -3.34 -14.34 2.81
C HIS A 2 -4.30 -13.19 3.16
N GLU A 3 -4.90 -13.23 4.35
CA GLU A 3 -5.92 -12.26 4.77
C GLU A 3 -5.43 -10.80 4.76
N LEU A 4 -4.23 -10.53 5.30
CA LEU A 4 -3.69 -9.17 5.31
C LEU A 4 -3.45 -8.62 3.90
N ARG A 5 -2.94 -9.45 2.98
CA ARG A 5 -2.73 -9.04 1.58
C ARG A 5 -4.06 -8.79 0.88
N ARG A 6 -5.08 -9.62 1.14
CA ARG A 6 -6.43 -9.45 0.58
C ARG A 6 -7.08 -8.17 1.08
N THR A 7 -7.04 -7.92 2.39
CA THR A 7 -7.56 -6.70 3.00
C THR A 7 -6.86 -5.46 2.44
N MET A 8 -5.52 -5.46 2.42
CA MET A 8 -4.73 -4.37 1.85
C MET A 8 -5.09 -4.16 0.37
N ARG A 9 -5.15 -5.23 -0.43
CA ARG A 9 -5.46 -5.11 -1.87
C ARG A 9 -6.83 -4.51 -2.11
N THR A 10 -7.86 -4.92 -1.36
CA THR A 10 -9.20 -4.34 -1.47
C THR A 10 -9.21 -2.86 -1.10
N ARG A 11 -8.48 -2.45 -0.05
CA ARG A 11 -8.36 -1.04 0.36
C ARG A 11 -7.59 -0.21 -0.67
N MET A 12 -6.51 -0.75 -1.23
CA MET A 12 -5.71 -0.07 -2.25
C MET A 12 -6.49 0.27 -3.52
N SER A 13 -7.55 -0.47 -3.86
CA SER A 13 -8.42 -0.13 -5.00
C SER A 13 -9.08 1.26 -4.89
N THR A 14 -9.17 1.85 -3.70
CA THR A 14 -9.72 3.20 -3.51
C THR A 14 -8.65 4.28 -3.50
N ILE A 15 -7.37 3.90 -3.50
CA ILE A 15 -6.21 4.81 -3.33
C ILE A 15 -5.43 4.92 -4.63
N THR A 16 -5.22 3.82 -5.34
CA THR A 16 -4.40 3.76 -6.55
C THR A 16 -4.98 2.83 -7.60
N MET A 17 -4.40 2.89 -8.81
CA MET A 17 -4.78 2.04 -9.91
C MET A 17 -4.42 0.57 -9.67
N GLN A 18 -5.15 -0.33 -10.34
CA GLN A 18 -5.00 -1.78 -10.16
C GLN A 18 -3.56 -2.25 -10.36
N GLU A 19 -2.87 -1.84 -11.43
CA GLU A 19 -1.51 -2.28 -11.72
C GLU A 19 -0.54 -1.95 -10.57
N VAL A 20 -0.61 -0.73 -10.03
CA VAL A 20 0.21 -0.30 -8.88
C VAL A 20 -0.13 -1.13 -7.65
N ALA A 21 -1.42 -1.35 -7.36
CA ALA A 21 -1.85 -2.15 -6.23
C ALA A 21 -1.41 -3.64 -6.32
N GLU A 22 -1.32 -4.21 -7.52
CA GLU A 22 -0.78 -5.56 -7.74
C GLU A 22 0.74 -5.60 -7.43
N LEU A 23 1.50 -4.61 -7.91
CA LEU A 23 2.94 -4.49 -7.61
C LEU A 23 3.19 -4.37 -6.10
N MET A 24 2.38 -3.57 -5.39
CA MET A 24 2.49 -3.35 -3.94
C MET A 24 2.27 -4.61 -3.09
N ILE A 25 1.55 -5.62 -3.61
CA ILE A 25 1.37 -6.92 -2.93
C ILE A 25 2.38 -7.98 -3.41
N GLY A 26 3.36 -7.59 -4.23
CA GLY A 26 4.43 -8.43 -4.74
C GLY A 26 4.09 -9.23 -5.99
N HIS A 27 3.03 -8.85 -6.72
CA HIS A 27 2.79 -9.43 -8.04
C HIS A 27 3.67 -8.74 -9.09
N SER A 28 4.09 -9.51 -10.09
CA SER A 28 4.81 -8.97 -11.24
C SER A 28 3.85 -8.63 -12.38
N LYS A 29 4.27 -7.71 -13.25
CA LYS A 29 3.59 -7.43 -14.52
C LYS A 29 3.53 -8.69 -15.37
N LYS A 30 2.50 -8.81 -16.21
CA LYS A 30 2.23 -10.00 -17.04
C LYS A 30 2.07 -9.61 -18.50
N GLY A 31 2.39 -10.53 -19.40
CA GLY A 31 2.18 -10.35 -20.84
C GLY A 31 2.97 -9.18 -21.42
N LEU A 32 2.32 -8.37 -22.27
CA LEU A 32 2.94 -7.22 -22.94
C LEU A 32 3.43 -6.16 -21.95
N ASP A 33 2.74 -5.98 -20.82
CA ASP A 33 3.13 -5.00 -19.80
C ASP A 33 4.49 -5.33 -19.19
N ALA A 34 4.84 -6.62 -19.07
CA ALA A 34 6.16 -7.03 -18.57
C ALA A 34 7.31 -6.67 -19.55
N ILE A 35 7.00 -6.54 -20.84
CA ILE A 35 7.97 -6.23 -21.89
C ILE A 35 8.05 -4.73 -22.10
N TYR A 36 6.90 -4.06 -22.23
CA TYR A 36 6.83 -2.67 -22.67
C TYR A 36 6.66 -1.68 -21.53
N ASN A 37 5.96 -2.04 -20.45
CA ASN A 37 5.77 -1.15 -19.32
C ASN A 37 6.89 -1.35 -18.29
N GLN A 38 8.04 -0.73 -18.53
CA GLN A 38 9.19 -0.79 -17.61
C GLN A 38 9.09 0.19 -16.43
N TYR A 39 8.08 1.06 -16.40
CA TYR A 39 7.91 2.01 -15.33
C TYR A 39 7.55 1.30 -14.02
N GLN A 40 8.30 1.56 -12.95
CA GLN A 40 8.21 0.82 -11.69
C GLN A 40 7.17 1.39 -10.71
N TYR A 41 6.56 2.53 -11.04
CA TYR A 41 5.53 3.19 -10.23
C TYR A 41 5.97 3.53 -8.79
N LEU A 42 7.26 3.80 -8.55
CA LEU A 42 7.78 3.96 -7.19
C LEU A 42 7.15 5.16 -6.45
N ASP A 43 6.84 6.23 -7.17
CA ASP A 43 6.24 7.43 -6.57
C ASP A 43 4.75 7.23 -6.26
N GLU A 44 4.02 6.54 -7.14
CA GLU A 44 2.63 6.15 -6.93
C GLU A 44 2.52 5.14 -5.78
N MET A 45 3.45 4.19 -5.70
CA MET A 45 3.53 3.25 -4.58
C MET A 45 3.79 3.98 -3.27
N ARG A 46 4.75 4.91 -3.23
CA ARG A 46 5.03 5.74 -2.05
C ARG A 46 3.79 6.49 -1.60
N HIS A 47 3.15 7.22 -2.51
CA HIS A 47 1.94 7.98 -2.19
C HIS A 47 0.81 7.06 -1.66
N ALA A 48 0.60 5.91 -2.28
CA ALA A 48 -0.42 4.96 -1.85
C ALA A 48 -0.11 4.37 -0.45
N TYR A 49 1.16 4.11 -0.13
CA TYR A 49 1.57 3.70 1.22
C TYR A 49 1.31 4.80 2.25
N ASP A 50 1.62 6.07 1.94
CA ASP A 50 1.40 7.19 2.85
C ASP A 50 -0.09 7.35 3.19
N VAL A 51 -0.96 7.28 2.17
CA VAL A 51 -2.43 7.35 2.37
C VAL A 51 -2.94 6.15 3.16
N TRP A 52 -2.43 4.94 2.87
CA TRP A 52 -2.82 3.74 3.61
C TRP A 52 -2.38 3.79 5.07
N TYR A 53 -1.18 4.30 5.34
CA TYR A 53 -0.68 4.52 6.68
C TYR A 53 -1.59 5.46 7.47
N GLN A 54 -1.98 6.60 6.90
CA GLN A 54 -2.93 7.52 7.53
C GLN A 54 -4.27 6.85 7.84
N GLN A 55 -4.79 6.00 6.94
CA GLN A 55 -6.01 5.24 7.21
C GLN A 55 -5.83 4.25 8.37
N LEU A 56 -4.68 3.59 8.46
CA LEU A 56 -4.37 2.69 9.57
C LEU A 56 -4.27 3.43 10.90
N GLU A 57 -3.70 4.64 10.92
CA GLU A 57 -3.66 5.47 12.13
C GLU A 57 -5.07 5.76 12.66
N THR A 58 -6.06 6.00 11.78
CA THR A 58 -7.46 6.18 12.24
C THR A 58 -8.08 4.94 12.89
N ILE A 59 -7.55 3.74 12.59
CA ILE A 59 -8.01 2.48 13.16
C ILE A 59 -7.31 2.21 14.51
N ILE A 60 -6.02 2.54 14.60
CA ILE A 60 -5.20 2.32 15.80
C ILE A 60 -5.49 3.37 16.87
N GLU A 61 -5.69 4.62 16.47
CA GLU A 61 -5.97 5.76 17.36
C GLU A 61 -7.35 6.38 17.07
N PRO A 62 -8.46 5.66 17.30
CA PRO A 62 -9.79 6.21 17.05
C PRO A 62 -10.14 7.41 17.96
N THR A 63 -9.32 7.70 18.99
CA THR A 63 -9.61 8.67 20.07
C THR A 63 -8.64 9.85 20.18
N GLY A 64 -7.66 10.01 19.30
CA GLY A 64 -6.82 11.23 19.22
C GLY A 64 -5.73 11.39 20.29
N PHE A 65 -5.34 10.31 20.97
CA PHE A 65 -4.16 10.30 21.84
C PHE A 65 -2.97 9.69 21.10
N PRO A 66 -1.83 10.42 20.96
CA PRO A 66 -0.70 9.94 20.17
C PRO A 66 -0.06 8.71 20.82
N PHE A 67 -0.04 7.60 20.08
CA PHE A 67 0.64 6.37 20.42
C PHE A 67 2.15 6.54 20.20
N ASN A 68 2.89 6.65 21.30
CA ASN A 68 4.31 7.00 21.30
C ASN A 68 5.20 5.80 20.93
N TRP A 69 5.55 5.67 19.65
CA TRP A 69 6.41 4.60 19.11
C TRP A 69 7.92 4.86 19.32
N ARG A 70 8.36 5.14 20.55
CA ARG A 70 9.80 5.28 20.84
C ARG A 70 10.53 3.95 20.59
N PHE A 71 11.10 3.81 19.40
CA PHE A 71 12.24 2.95 19.13
C PHE A 71 13.42 3.35 20.05
N GLY A 72 14.23 2.35 20.39
CA GLY A 72 15.24 2.35 21.43
C GLY A 72 16.16 3.58 21.52
N GLN A 73 16.50 3.89 22.76
CA GLN A 73 17.82 4.43 23.10
C GLN A 73 18.91 3.41 22.76
#